data_AF-A0A846YMJ1-F1
#
_entry.id   AF-A0A846YMJ1-F1
#
_cell.length_a   1.000
_cell.length_b   1.000
_cell.length_c   1.000
_cell.angle_alpha   90.00
_cell.angle_beta   90.00
_cell.angle_gamma   90.00
#
_symmetry.space_group_name_H-M   'P 1'
#
loop_
_entity.id
_entity.type
_entity.pdbx_description
1 polymer ?
#
loop_
_entity_poly.entity_id
_entity_poly.type
_entity_poly.pdbx_seq_one_letter_code
_entity_poly.pdbx_strand_id
1 'polypeptide(L)'
;MGGYREYRPPTGSEPVVACVWNSDALLAGTQRVIPDGCVDLVWLGRRLLVVGADTEPMLWPTVGETAEGLRLRPGTAGRVLGVPADEVRDRQLPLSDLWPAVADWPDRPETADPAARLRLLTEAVLHRKAEPDPLIGAAVRRLVVPRAQVAAVAADLGISERHLNRRVTAAVGYGPKFLARVARLRRLVAADGESLAERAYAAGYAGQAHMTDEVRHLTGLTPVRFLEDATLTAA
;
A
#
# COMPACT_ATOMS: atom_id res chain seq x y z
N MET A 1 -14.38 -10.24 -18.66
CA MET A 1 -13.59 -9.22 -17.94
C MET A 1 -13.47 -9.68 -16.51
N GLY A 2 -12.42 -10.42 -16.20
CA GLY A 2 -12.00 -10.58 -14.81
C GLY A 2 -11.41 -9.26 -14.36
N GLY A 3 -11.75 -8.76 -13.18
CA GLY A 3 -11.41 -7.39 -12.78
C GLY A 3 -11.00 -7.30 -11.32
N TYR A 4 -10.10 -6.38 -11.03
CA TYR A 4 -9.78 -6.00 -9.65
C TYR A 4 -10.97 -5.29 -9.01
N ARG A 5 -11.37 -5.70 -7.81
CA ARG A 5 -12.47 -5.10 -7.05
C ARG A 5 -12.10 -4.95 -5.59
N GLU A 6 -12.44 -3.80 -5.02
CA GLU A 6 -12.27 -3.50 -3.60
C GLU A 6 -13.64 -3.49 -2.89
N TYR A 7 -13.64 -3.97 -1.66
CA TYR A 7 -14.78 -4.00 -0.77
C TYR A 7 -14.39 -3.37 0.56
N ARG A 8 -15.40 -2.91 1.31
CA ARG A 8 -15.19 -2.32 2.62
C ARG A 8 -14.46 -3.28 3.56
N PRO A 9 -13.64 -2.76 4.48
CA PRO A 9 -13.01 -3.57 5.51
C PRO A 9 -14.08 -4.29 6.34
N PRO A 10 -13.83 -5.55 6.74
CA PRO A 10 -14.71 -6.28 7.65
C PRO A 10 -14.89 -5.56 8.99
N THR A 11 -16.06 -5.72 9.61
CA THR A 11 -16.41 -5.07 10.88
C THR A 11 -15.36 -5.31 11.96
N GLY A 12 -14.94 -4.24 12.63
CA GLY A 12 -13.94 -4.25 13.71
C GLY A 12 -12.50 -4.13 13.23
N SER A 13 -12.24 -4.36 11.93
CA SER A 13 -10.90 -4.28 11.34
C SER A 13 -10.55 -2.90 10.78
N GLU A 14 -11.53 -1.98 10.73
CA GLU A 14 -11.39 -0.64 10.16
C GLU A 14 -10.22 0.17 10.72
N PRO A 15 -9.80 0.06 12.00
CA PRO A 15 -8.63 0.82 12.46
C PRO A 15 -7.33 0.44 11.72
N VAL A 16 -7.22 -0.79 11.21
CA VAL A 16 -5.98 -1.34 10.63
C VAL A 16 -6.11 -1.84 9.19
N VAL A 17 -7.33 -2.06 8.69
CA VAL A 17 -7.62 -2.54 7.33
C VAL A 17 -8.24 -1.43 6.50
N ALA A 18 -7.68 -1.16 5.33
CA ALA A 18 -8.21 -0.17 4.40
C ALA A 18 -9.37 -0.75 3.59
N CYS A 19 -9.17 -1.95 3.04
CA CYS A 19 -10.16 -2.67 2.24
C CYS A 19 -9.79 -4.17 2.20
N VAL A 20 -10.74 -4.98 1.72
CA VAL A 20 -10.44 -6.30 1.16
C VAL A 20 -10.65 -6.24 -0.34
N TRP A 21 -9.92 -7.04 -1.09
CA TRP A 21 -9.98 -7.00 -2.54
C TRP A 21 -9.90 -8.39 -3.14
N ASN A 22 -10.41 -8.52 -4.37
CA ASN A 22 -10.17 -9.68 -5.21
C ASN A 22 -9.76 -9.27 -6.62
N SER A 23 -9.00 -10.14 -7.27
CA SER A 23 -8.53 -10.03 -8.64
C SER A 23 -8.74 -11.38 -9.30
N ASP A 24 -9.59 -11.41 -10.32
CA ASP A 24 -9.85 -12.61 -11.10
C ASP A 24 -8.63 -12.98 -11.96
N ALA A 25 -8.45 -14.27 -12.19
CA ALA A 25 -7.47 -14.75 -13.16
C ALA A 25 -7.80 -14.20 -14.56
N LEU A 26 -6.85 -13.50 -15.18
CA LEU A 26 -6.95 -13.08 -16.56
C LEU A 26 -6.43 -14.18 -17.49
N LEU A 27 -7.04 -14.32 -18.67
CA LEU A 27 -6.60 -15.27 -19.70
C LEU A 27 -5.21 -14.89 -20.26
N ALA A 28 -4.90 -13.59 -20.27
CA ALA A 28 -3.59 -13.03 -20.58
C ALA A 28 -3.52 -11.61 -19.97
N GLY A 29 -2.39 -11.25 -19.36
CA GLY A 29 -2.19 -9.90 -18.84
C GLY A 29 -1.09 -9.77 -17.80
N THR A 30 -0.69 -8.52 -17.58
CA THR A 30 0.20 -8.12 -16.49
C THR A 30 -0.43 -6.90 -15.83
N GLN A 31 -0.64 -6.95 -14.52
CA GLN A 31 -1.08 -5.79 -13.74
C GLN A 31 0.15 -5.05 -13.23
N ARG A 32 0.19 -3.73 -13.44
CA ARG A 32 1.22 -2.88 -12.84
C ARG A 32 0.76 -2.43 -11.47
N VAL A 33 1.51 -2.82 -10.45
CA VAL A 33 1.37 -2.30 -9.09
C VAL A 33 2.39 -1.18 -8.93
N ILE A 34 1.95 -0.05 -8.37
CA ILE A 34 2.79 1.13 -8.16
C ILE A 34 2.95 1.40 -6.66
N PRO A 35 4.02 2.07 -6.24
CA PRO A 35 4.23 2.46 -4.84
C PRO A 35 3.03 3.22 -4.26
N ASP A 36 2.43 2.67 -3.22
CA ASP A 36 1.21 3.20 -2.61
C ASP A 36 1.28 3.25 -1.05
N GLY A 37 2.34 2.67 -0.46
CA GLY A 37 2.56 2.66 0.98
C GLY A 37 1.64 1.74 1.75
N CYS A 38 0.98 0.83 1.05
CA CYS A 38 0.17 -0.23 1.63
C CYS A 38 0.99 -1.51 1.74
N VAL A 39 0.57 -2.37 2.66
CA VAL A 39 1.05 -3.74 2.77
C VAL A 39 -0.17 -4.63 2.68
N ASP A 40 -0.12 -5.63 1.82
CA ASP A 40 -1.25 -6.51 1.56
C ASP A 40 -0.94 -7.93 2.09
N LEU A 41 -1.93 -8.55 2.72
CA LEU A 41 -1.93 -9.98 3.02
C LEU A 41 -2.74 -10.67 1.93
N VAL A 42 -2.10 -11.53 1.15
CA VAL A 42 -2.62 -11.98 -0.14
C VAL A 42 -2.65 -13.50 -0.22
N TRP A 43 -3.80 -14.05 -0.55
CA TRP A 43 -3.91 -15.36 -1.13
C TRP A 43 -3.68 -15.26 -2.64
N LEU A 44 -2.68 -15.97 -3.15
CA LEU A 44 -2.39 -16.12 -4.56
C LEU A 44 -2.46 -17.61 -4.90
N GLY A 45 -3.55 -18.04 -5.54
CA GLY A 45 -3.83 -19.46 -5.70
C GLY A 45 -3.96 -20.16 -4.35
N ARG A 46 -3.02 -21.05 -3.99
CA ARG A 46 -2.91 -21.69 -2.67
C ARG A 46 -1.87 -21.06 -1.75
N ARG A 47 -1.11 -20.07 -2.22
CA ARG A 47 -0.03 -19.46 -1.44
C ARG A 47 -0.59 -18.31 -0.63
N LEU A 48 -0.17 -18.22 0.64
CA LEU A 48 -0.50 -17.11 1.51
C LEU A 48 0.74 -16.25 1.76
N LEU A 49 0.68 -15.00 1.32
CA LEU A 49 1.82 -14.10 1.24
C LEU A 49 1.57 -12.81 2.03
N VAL A 50 2.64 -12.20 2.52
CA VAL A 50 2.72 -10.76 2.77
C VAL A 50 3.41 -10.11 1.58
N VAL A 51 2.75 -9.10 1.01
CA VAL A 51 3.29 -8.25 -0.07
C VAL A 51 3.56 -6.89 0.55
N GLY A 52 4.84 -6.57 0.73
CA GLY A 52 5.25 -5.30 1.29
C GLY A 52 5.11 -4.14 0.32
N ALA A 53 5.24 -2.93 0.85
CA ALA A 53 5.12 -1.73 0.05
C ALA A 53 6.31 -1.63 -0.94
N ASP A 54 6.04 -1.39 -2.22
CA ASP A 54 7.07 -1.34 -3.26
C ASP A 54 7.70 0.05 -3.40
N THR A 55 9.00 0.14 -3.66
CA THR A 55 9.68 1.41 -3.97
C THR A 55 9.79 1.68 -5.47
N GLU A 56 9.56 0.65 -6.27
CA GLU A 56 9.59 0.63 -7.73
C GLU A 56 8.30 -0.01 -8.26
N PRO A 57 7.92 0.21 -9.53
CA PRO A 57 6.74 -0.42 -10.09
C PRO A 57 6.96 -1.94 -10.22
N MET A 58 6.01 -2.71 -9.73
CA MET A 58 6.01 -4.17 -9.87
C MET A 58 5.06 -4.59 -10.99
N LEU A 59 5.52 -5.55 -11.81
CA LEU A 59 4.72 -6.19 -12.83
C LEU A 59 4.22 -7.54 -12.31
N TRP A 60 2.94 -7.59 -11.97
CA TRP A 60 2.28 -8.78 -11.46
C TRP A 60 1.69 -9.59 -12.61
N PRO A 61 2.12 -10.85 -12.85
CA PRO A 61 1.48 -11.72 -13.82
C PRO A 61 0.06 -12.05 -13.35
N THR A 62 -0.94 -11.72 -14.16
CA THR A 62 -2.36 -11.99 -13.82
C THR A 62 -2.88 -13.28 -14.46
N VAL A 63 -1.98 -14.10 -15.01
CA VAL A 63 -2.34 -15.30 -15.77
C VAL A 63 -2.50 -16.49 -14.84
N GLY A 64 -3.68 -17.12 -14.89
CA GLY A 64 -3.89 -18.47 -14.35
C GLY A 64 -4.14 -18.60 -12.85
N GLU A 65 -4.00 -17.53 -12.05
CA GLU A 65 -4.28 -17.57 -10.61
C GLU A 65 -5.17 -16.39 -10.19
N THR A 66 -6.25 -16.69 -9.47
CA THR A 66 -7.03 -15.66 -8.75
C THR A 66 -6.23 -15.21 -7.54
N ALA A 67 -6.42 -13.95 -7.16
CA ALA A 67 -5.88 -13.40 -5.94
C ALA A 67 -6.98 -12.73 -5.12
N GLU A 68 -6.94 -12.94 -3.81
CA GLU A 68 -7.76 -12.18 -2.87
C GLU A 68 -6.91 -11.76 -1.68
N GLY A 69 -7.17 -10.56 -1.16
CA GLY A 69 -6.30 -9.98 -0.16
C GLY A 69 -6.97 -9.00 0.76
N LEU A 70 -6.24 -8.68 1.81
CA LEU A 70 -6.59 -7.70 2.82
C LEU A 70 -5.49 -6.64 2.82
N ARG A 71 -5.87 -5.39 2.58
CA ARG A 71 -4.95 -4.25 2.54
C ARG A 71 -4.87 -3.59 3.89
N LEU A 72 -3.66 -3.49 4.44
CA LEU A 72 -3.41 -2.78 5.69
C LEU A 72 -3.38 -1.28 5.45
N ARG A 73 -3.95 -0.51 6.39
CA ARG A 73 -3.90 0.95 6.33
C ARG A 73 -2.44 1.40 6.44
N PRO A 74 -2.01 2.39 5.64
CA PRO A 74 -0.68 2.97 5.77
C PRO A 74 -0.36 3.37 7.21
N GLY A 75 0.78 2.89 7.73
CA GLY A 75 1.21 3.14 9.11
C GLY A 75 0.75 2.11 10.14
N THR A 76 -0.01 1.08 9.74
CA THR A 76 -0.46 0.01 10.65
C THR A 76 0.28 -1.31 10.43
N ALA A 77 0.90 -1.48 9.27
CA ALA A 77 1.54 -2.73 8.84
C ALA A 77 2.52 -3.27 9.89
N GLY A 78 3.44 -2.44 10.39
CA GLY A 78 4.44 -2.91 11.33
C GLY A 78 3.85 -3.48 12.64
N ARG A 79 2.74 -2.91 13.10
CA ARG A 79 2.04 -3.39 14.31
C ARG A 79 1.24 -4.67 14.06
N VAL A 80 0.59 -4.77 12.90
CA VAL A 80 -0.17 -5.97 12.50
C VAL A 80 0.79 -7.14 12.29
N LEU A 81 1.84 -6.95 11.50
CA LEU A 81 2.82 -7.98 11.19
C LEU A 81 3.61 -8.42 12.43
N GLY A 82 3.90 -7.50 13.35
CA GLY A 82 4.76 -7.75 14.52
C GLY A 82 6.25 -7.53 14.25
N VAL A 83 6.61 -7.06 13.05
CA VAL A 83 7.95 -6.63 12.64
C VAL A 83 7.85 -5.25 11.99
N PRO A 84 8.91 -4.41 12.00
CA PRO A 84 8.97 -3.20 11.20
C PRO A 84 8.56 -3.44 9.74
N ALA A 85 7.70 -2.57 9.21
CA ALA A 85 7.17 -2.71 7.84
C ALA A 85 8.28 -2.59 6.77
N ASP A 86 9.43 -2.02 7.09
CA ASP A 86 10.58 -1.96 6.19
C ASP A 86 11.31 -3.31 6.04
N GLU A 87 11.04 -4.31 6.88
CA GLU A 87 11.57 -5.67 6.72
C GLU A 87 10.91 -6.43 5.56
N VAL A 88 9.68 -6.05 5.21
CA VAL A 88 8.92 -6.63 4.09
C VAL A 88 8.90 -5.75 2.85
N ARG A 89 9.44 -4.53 2.92
CA ARG A 89 9.49 -3.59 1.78
C ARG A 89 10.17 -4.24 0.57
N ASP A 90 9.61 -4.04 -0.62
CA ASP A 90 10.10 -4.60 -1.88
C ASP A 90 10.14 -6.15 -1.92
N ARG A 91 9.35 -6.81 -1.06
CA ARG A 91 9.36 -8.27 -0.93
C ARG A 91 7.96 -8.87 -0.92
N GLN A 92 7.89 -10.09 -1.45
CA GLN A 92 6.78 -11.01 -1.29
C GLN A 92 7.27 -12.21 -0.49
N LEU A 93 6.72 -12.41 0.70
CA LEU A 93 7.17 -13.48 1.61
C LEU A 93 5.99 -14.37 1.99
N PRO A 94 6.20 -15.68 2.19
CA PRO A 94 5.22 -16.52 2.87
C PRO A 94 4.80 -15.86 4.19
N LEU A 95 3.49 -15.73 4.42
CA LEU A 95 3.01 -15.13 5.68
C LEU A 95 3.44 -15.96 6.89
N SER A 96 3.65 -17.27 6.71
CA SER A 96 4.19 -18.18 7.71
C SER A 96 5.57 -17.80 8.26
N ASP A 97 6.38 -17.07 7.48
CA ASP A 97 7.70 -16.61 7.92
C ASP A 97 7.58 -15.57 9.06
N LEU A 98 6.46 -14.84 9.09
CA LEU A 98 6.13 -13.87 10.15
C LEU A 98 5.15 -14.46 11.17
N TRP A 99 4.17 -15.23 10.70
CA TRP A 99 3.09 -15.81 11.48
C TRP A 99 3.13 -17.35 11.38
N PRO A 100 3.99 -18.05 12.14
CA PRO A 100 4.12 -19.51 12.05
C PRO A 100 2.80 -20.27 12.24
N ALA A 101 1.85 -19.70 12.98
CA ALA A 101 0.52 -20.27 13.22
C ALA A 101 -0.37 -20.38 11.96
N VAL A 102 0.01 -19.78 10.83
CA VAL A 102 -0.72 -19.90 9.56
C VAL A 102 -0.08 -20.87 8.57
N ALA A 103 1.00 -21.56 8.97
CA ALA A 103 1.79 -22.39 8.06
C ALA A 103 0.99 -23.55 7.42
N ASP A 104 0.02 -24.11 8.14
CA ASP A 104 -0.82 -25.22 7.67
C ASP A 104 -2.07 -24.75 6.91
N TRP A 105 -2.37 -23.43 6.90
CA TRP A 105 -3.59 -22.90 6.28
C TRP A 105 -3.75 -23.29 4.81
N PRO A 106 -2.72 -23.23 3.95
CA PRO A 106 -2.85 -23.65 2.54
C PRO A 106 -3.40 -25.04 2.33
N ASP A 107 -3.24 -25.94 3.30
CA ASP A 107 -3.67 -27.34 3.22
C ASP A 107 -5.00 -27.61 3.94
N ARG A 108 -5.59 -26.60 4.57
CA ARG A 108 -6.88 -26.72 5.26
C ARG A 108 -8.04 -26.76 4.27
N PRO A 109 -9.00 -27.71 4.39
CA PRO A 109 -10.11 -27.84 3.45
C PRO A 109 -10.97 -26.59 3.29
N GLU A 110 -11.19 -25.83 4.38
CA GLU A 110 -11.97 -24.59 4.35
C GLU A 110 -11.34 -23.49 3.49
N THR A 111 -10.02 -23.54 3.26
CA THR A 111 -9.33 -22.60 2.35
C THR A 111 -9.53 -22.94 0.87
N ALA A 112 -10.37 -23.93 0.54
CA ALA A 112 -10.87 -24.07 -0.83
C ALA A 112 -11.87 -22.95 -1.21
N ASP A 113 -12.49 -22.30 -0.21
CA ASP A 113 -13.44 -21.19 -0.40
C ASP A 113 -12.74 -19.82 -0.24
N PRO A 114 -12.73 -18.95 -1.27
CA PRO A 114 -12.20 -17.59 -1.17
C PRO A 114 -12.85 -16.74 -0.06
N ALA A 115 -14.14 -16.92 0.20
CA ALA A 115 -14.81 -16.17 1.27
C ALA A 115 -14.32 -16.61 2.66
N ALA A 116 -14.09 -17.92 2.86
CA ALA A 116 -13.49 -18.44 4.08
C ALA A 116 -12.05 -17.93 4.29
N ARG A 117 -11.24 -17.84 3.23
CA ARG A 117 -9.88 -17.29 3.28
C ARG A 117 -9.83 -15.86 3.82
N LEU A 118 -10.70 -14.98 3.30
CA LEU A 118 -10.79 -13.59 3.76
C LEU A 118 -11.26 -13.49 5.21
N ARG A 119 -12.21 -14.34 5.63
CA ARG A 119 -12.64 -14.39 7.04
C ARG A 119 -11.51 -14.83 7.96
N LEU A 120 -10.80 -15.90 7.63
CA LEU A 120 -9.64 -16.38 8.40
C LEU A 120 -8.56 -15.30 8.52
N LEU A 121 -8.19 -14.65 7.40
CA LEU A 121 -7.22 -13.54 7.42
C LEU A 121 -7.67 -12.39 8.31
N THR A 122 -8.93 -11.99 8.22
CA THR A 122 -9.51 -10.93 9.05
C THR A 122 -9.42 -11.29 10.52
N GLU A 123 -9.83 -12.51 10.88
CA GLU A 123 -9.74 -12.99 12.25
C GLU A 123 -8.29 -12.98 12.74
N ALA A 124 -7.33 -13.49 11.95
CA ALA A 124 -5.92 -13.46 12.32
C ALA A 124 -5.41 -12.03 12.55
N VAL A 125 -5.75 -11.07 11.67
CA VAL A 125 -5.41 -9.65 11.82
C VAL A 125 -6.00 -9.09 13.12
N LEU A 126 -7.26 -9.37 13.44
CA LEU A 126 -7.91 -8.91 14.66
C LEU A 126 -7.28 -9.52 15.93
N HIS A 127 -6.86 -10.79 15.87
CA HIS A 127 -6.17 -11.46 16.97
C HIS A 127 -4.81 -10.83 17.29
N ARG A 128 -4.19 -10.11 16.34
CA ARG A 128 -2.97 -9.32 16.61
C ARG A 128 -3.20 -8.18 17.59
N LYS A 129 -4.45 -7.72 17.76
CA LYS A 129 -4.83 -6.58 18.61
C LYS A 129 -3.95 -5.34 18.34
N ALA A 130 -3.64 -5.11 17.06
CA ALA A 130 -2.80 -4.02 16.64
C ALA A 130 -3.55 -2.69 16.80
N GLU A 131 -3.08 -1.82 17.69
CA GLU A 131 -3.63 -0.48 17.85
C GLU A 131 -2.86 0.52 16.98
N PRO A 132 -3.53 1.33 16.14
CA PRO A 132 -2.86 2.37 15.37
C PRO A 132 -2.10 3.34 16.27
N ASP A 133 -0.91 3.74 15.83
CA ASP A 133 -0.09 4.69 16.57
C ASP A 133 -0.56 6.13 16.30
N PRO A 134 -1.05 6.88 17.31
CA PRO A 134 -1.59 8.21 17.08
C PRO A 134 -0.56 9.19 16.49
N LEU A 135 0.71 9.06 16.88
CA LEU A 135 1.80 9.89 16.37
C LEU A 135 2.07 9.56 14.90
N ILE A 136 2.06 8.28 14.52
CA ILE A 136 2.19 7.89 13.10
C ILE A 136 1.00 8.39 12.29
N GLY A 137 -0.23 8.21 12.79
CA GLY A 137 -1.41 8.72 12.10
C GLY A 137 -1.34 10.24 11.89
N ALA A 138 -0.90 10.97 12.91
CA ALA A 138 -0.68 12.41 12.86
C ALA A 138 0.44 12.82 11.88
N ALA A 139 1.53 12.05 11.83
CA ALA A 139 2.64 12.25 10.92
C ALA A 139 2.24 12.00 9.46
N VAL A 140 1.60 10.85 9.17
CA VAL A 140 1.13 10.51 7.83
C VAL A 140 0.19 11.59 7.32
N ARG A 141 -0.83 11.98 8.09
CA ARG A 141 -1.77 13.05 7.69
C ARG A 141 -1.08 14.37 7.34
N ARG A 142 0.01 14.74 8.03
CA ARG A 142 0.77 15.97 7.74
C ARG A 142 1.72 15.81 6.56
N LEU A 143 2.38 14.67 6.43
CA LEU A 143 3.32 14.38 5.33
C LEU A 143 2.62 14.25 3.98
N VAL A 144 1.35 13.85 3.97
CA VAL A 144 0.52 13.81 2.76
C VAL A 144 -0.11 15.17 2.41
N VAL A 145 0.24 16.27 3.10
CA VAL A 145 -0.15 17.61 2.64
C VAL A 145 0.81 18.05 1.52
N PRO A 146 0.35 18.70 0.44
CA PRO A 146 1.23 19.27 -0.57
C PRO A 146 2.33 20.13 0.03
N ARG A 147 3.58 19.95 -0.43
CA ARG A 147 4.75 20.73 0.01
C ARG A 147 5.10 20.62 1.51
N ALA A 148 4.60 19.59 2.20
CA ALA A 148 5.00 19.32 3.58
C ALA A 148 6.52 19.15 3.71
N GLN A 149 7.11 19.82 4.71
CA GLN A 149 8.53 19.68 5.05
C GLN A 149 8.69 18.74 6.24
N VAL A 150 9.56 17.74 6.12
CA VAL A 150 9.80 16.73 7.16
C VAL A 150 10.23 17.39 8.48
N ALA A 151 11.09 18.41 8.42
CA ALA A 151 11.53 19.18 9.58
C ALA A 151 10.37 19.88 10.31
N ALA A 152 9.48 20.54 9.57
CA ALA A 152 8.30 21.19 10.14
C ALA A 152 7.35 20.18 10.77
N VAL A 153 7.08 19.05 10.10
CA VAL A 153 6.23 17.99 10.66
C VAL A 153 6.85 17.40 11.93
N ALA A 154 8.17 17.22 11.98
CA ALA A 154 8.86 16.73 13.17
C ALA A 154 8.73 17.72 14.34
N ALA A 155 8.98 19.01 14.07
CA ALA A 155 8.84 20.09 15.06
C ALA A 155 7.40 20.19 15.60
N ASP A 156 6.39 20.17 14.73
CA ASP A 156 4.97 20.22 15.10
C ASP A 156 4.53 19.04 15.98
N LEU A 157 5.19 17.89 15.81
CA LEU A 157 4.94 16.67 16.60
C LEU A 157 5.85 16.57 17.85
N GLY A 158 6.72 17.56 18.09
CA GLY A 158 7.62 17.58 19.24
C GLY A 158 8.70 16.49 19.22
N ILE A 159 9.11 16.02 18.03
CA ILE A 159 10.13 14.97 17.87
C ILE A 159 11.23 15.40 16.90
N SER A 160 12.40 14.75 16.97
CA SER A 160 13.46 14.98 15.99
C SER A 160 13.12 14.35 14.63
N GLU A 161 13.69 14.89 13.54
CA GLU A 161 13.56 14.31 12.20
C GLU A 161 14.05 12.86 12.14
N ARG A 162 15.12 12.53 12.88
CA ARG A 162 15.61 11.16 13.00
C ARG A 162 14.59 10.25 13.65
N HIS A 163 13.90 10.71 14.70
CA HIS A 163 12.87 9.94 15.36
C HIS A 163 11.65 9.75 14.45
N LEU A 164 11.21 10.83 13.77
CA LEU A 164 10.14 10.77 12.78
C LEU A 164 10.47 9.78 11.67
N ASN A 165 11.68 9.85 11.12
CA ASN A 165 12.13 8.95 10.06
C ASN A 165 12.05 7.49 10.50
N ARG A 166 12.68 7.14 11.63
CA ARG A 166 12.67 5.76 12.16
C ARG A 166 11.24 5.24 12.35
N ARG A 167 10.36 6.06 12.93
CA ARG A 167 8.99 5.67 13.28
C ARG A 167 8.10 5.50 12.05
N VAL A 168 8.19 6.41 11.08
CA VAL A 168 7.45 6.31 9.82
C VAL A 168 7.95 5.12 9.00
N THR A 169 9.27 4.92 8.89
CA THR A 169 9.85 3.77 8.20
C THR A 169 9.36 2.45 8.79
N ALA A 170 9.43 2.28 10.11
CA ALA A 170 8.97 1.04 10.76
C ALA A 170 7.45 0.82 10.66
N ALA A 171 6.65 1.86 10.50
CA ALA A 171 5.19 1.75 10.47
C ALA A 171 4.61 1.60 9.05
N VAL A 172 5.22 2.29 8.07
CA VAL A 172 4.74 2.40 6.68
C VAL A 172 5.60 1.60 5.71
N GLY A 173 6.85 1.30 6.07
CA GLY A 173 7.87 0.71 5.18
C GLY A 173 8.75 1.77 4.54
N TYR A 174 8.25 2.99 4.35
CA TYR A 174 8.99 4.09 3.73
C TYR A 174 9.43 5.16 4.72
N GLY A 175 10.53 5.84 4.41
CA GLY A 175 10.87 7.09 5.09
C GLY A 175 9.90 8.25 4.71
N PRO A 176 9.82 9.31 5.53
CA PRO A 176 8.91 10.44 5.33
C PRO A 176 8.98 11.08 3.94
N LYS A 177 10.18 11.21 3.37
CA LYS A 177 10.38 11.79 2.03
C LYS A 177 9.74 10.93 0.95
N PHE A 178 9.91 9.60 1.01
CA PHE A 178 9.36 8.70 0.00
C PHE A 178 7.84 8.59 0.14
N LEU A 179 7.32 8.57 1.37
CA LEU A 179 5.87 8.69 1.60
C LEU A 179 5.29 9.97 0.97
N ALA A 180 5.98 11.10 1.07
CA ALA A 180 5.55 12.33 0.41
C ALA A 180 5.56 12.24 -1.12
N ARG A 181 6.47 11.46 -1.72
CA ARG A 181 6.49 11.16 -3.18
C ARG A 181 5.25 10.38 -3.59
N VAL A 182 4.95 9.30 -2.87
CA VAL A 182 3.74 8.48 -3.10
C VAL A 182 2.47 9.32 -2.95
N ALA A 183 2.41 10.20 -1.94
CA ALA A 183 1.28 11.09 -1.75
C ALA A 183 1.12 12.11 -2.88
N ARG A 184 2.23 12.64 -3.44
CA ARG A 184 2.19 13.48 -4.64
C ARG A 184 1.66 12.72 -5.84
N LEU A 185 2.12 11.49 -6.05
CA LEU A 185 1.66 10.65 -7.16
C LEU A 185 0.16 10.40 -7.08
N ARG A 186 -0.37 10.04 -5.89
CA ARG A 186 -1.81 9.88 -5.67
C ARG A 186 -2.59 11.17 -5.95
N ARG A 187 -2.10 12.31 -5.46
CA ARG A 187 -2.71 13.61 -5.78
C ARG A 187 -2.65 13.94 -7.26
N LEU A 188 -1.62 13.55 -7.98
CA LEU A 188 -1.51 13.78 -9.42
C LEU A 188 -2.65 13.09 -10.19
N VAL A 189 -3.00 11.87 -9.79
CA VAL A 189 -4.13 11.13 -10.38
C VAL A 189 -5.45 11.84 -10.06
N ALA A 190 -5.61 12.33 -8.82
CA ALA A 190 -6.82 13.02 -8.38
C ALA A 190 -6.89 14.51 -8.79
N ALA A 191 -5.80 15.08 -9.30
CA ALA A 191 -5.72 16.51 -9.61
C ALA A 191 -6.39 16.81 -10.94
N ASP A 192 -7.31 17.76 -10.95
CA ASP A 192 -7.82 18.35 -12.18
C ASP A 192 -6.83 19.39 -12.75
N GLY A 193 -6.91 19.62 -14.06
CA GLY A 193 -6.08 20.59 -14.77
C GLY A 193 -6.06 20.32 -16.27
N GLU A 194 -6.00 21.40 -17.05
CA GLU A 194 -5.99 21.37 -18.51
C GLU A 194 -4.60 21.00 -19.05
N SER A 195 -3.55 21.26 -18.26
CA SER A 195 -2.16 20.92 -18.60
C SER A 195 -1.46 20.08 -17.53
N LEU A 196 -0.40 19.36 -17.93
CA LEU A 196 0.48 18.64 -17.01
C LEU A 196 1.17 19.55 -15.99
N ALA A 197 1.42 20.82 -16.35
CA ALA A 197 2.04 21.79 -15.46
C ALA A 197 1.09 22.18 -14.31
N GLU A 198 -0.18 22.42 -14.61
CA GLU A 198 -1.22 22.72 -13.60
C GLU A 198 -1.43 21.54 -12.66
N ARG A 199 -1.60 20.33 -13.21
CA ARG A 199 -1.72 19.10 -12.41
C ARG A 199 -0.50 18.87 -11.52
N ALA A 200 0.71 19.09 -12.05
CA ALA A 200 1.94 18.99 -11.28
C ALA A 200 1.96 20.00 -10.11
N TYR A 201 1.59 21.25 -10.35
CA TYR A 201 1.55 22.28 -9.30
C TYR A 201 0.53 21.92 -8.21
N ALA A 202 -0.69 21.52 -8.60
CA ALA A 202 -1.77 21.13 -7.70
C ALA A 202 -1.40 19.90 -6.85
N ALA A 203 -0.73 18.90 -7.43
CA ALA A 203 -0.24 17.73 -6.71
C ALA A 203 0.94 18.05 -5.76
N GLY A 204 1.53 19.23 -5.86
CA GLY A 204 2.61 19.71 -4.99
C GLY A 204 4.02 19.42 -5.51
N TYR A 205 4.18 19.20 -6.81
CA TYR A 205 5.49 19.17 -7.45
C TYR A 205 6.06 20.59 -7.60
N ALA A 206 7.38 20.69 -7.72
CA ALA A 206 8.07 21.95 -7.98
C ALA A 206 7.85 22.46 -9.41
N GLY A 207 7.49 21.57 -10.33
CA GLY A 207 7.20 21.87 -11.72
C GLY A 207 7.00 20.59 -12.54
N GLN A 208 6.65 20.74 -13.82
CA GLN A 208 6.36 19.61 -14.71
C GLN A 208 7.57 18.68 -14.91
N ALA A 209 8.80 19.21 -14.99
CA ALA A 209 10.01 18.40 -15.14
C ALA A 209 10.21 17.47 -13.93
N HIS A 210 10.14 18.03 -12.72
CA HIS A 210 10.21 17.26 -11.47
C HIS A 210 9.10 16.20 -11.39
N MET A 211 7.86 16.56 -11.75
CA MET A 211 6.76 15.59 -11.82
C MET A 211 7.07 14.45 -12.79
N THR A 212 7.58 14.78 -13.97
CA THR A 212 7.90 13.80 -15.01
C THR A 212 8.94 12.79 -14.55
N ASP A 213 10.02 13.25 -13.91
CA ASP A 213 11.08 12.38 -13.40
C ASP A 213 10.56 11.46 -12.28
N GLU A 214 9.74 11.99 -11.37
CA GLU A 214 9.18 11.22 -10.27
C GLU A 214 8.16 10.19 -10.74
N VAL A 215 7.27 10.54 -11.69
CA VAL A 215 6.32 9.59 -12.29
C VAL A 215 7.07 8.47 -12.99
N ARG A 216 8.09 8.77 -13.79
CA ARG A 216 8.90 7.74 -14.48
C ARG A 216 9.56 6.79 -13.48
N HIS A 217 10.13 7.32 -12.40
CA HIS A 217 10.78 6.50 -11.38
C HIS A 217 9.79 5.60 -10.63
N LEU A 218 8.63 6.13 -10.20
CA LEU A 218 7.68 5.36 -9.39
C LEU A 218 6.81 4.41 -10.21
N THR A 219 6.56 4.72 -11.49
CA THR A 219 5.58 3.99 -12.30
C THR A 219 6.20 3.28 -13.49
N GLY A 220 7.39 3.68 -13.93
CA GLY A 220 8.00 3.22 -15.17
C GLY A 220 7.32 3.77 -16.44
N LEU A 221 6.38 4.71 -16.31
CA LEU A 221 5.60 5.29 -17.41
C LEU A 221 5.88 6.79 -17.57
N THR A 222 5.49 7.34 -18.73
CA THR A 222 5.40 8.80 -18.90
C THR A 222 4.16 9.34 -18.18
N PRO A 223 4.12 10.63 -17.80
CA PRO A 223 2.96 11.21 -17.14
C PRO A 223 1.64 11.05 -17.89
N VAL A 224 1.65 11.23 -19.22
CA VAL A 224 0.45 11.07 -20.06
C VAL A 224 -0.06 9.64 -19.97
N ARG A 225 0.80 8.66 -20.25
CA ARG A 225 0.43 7.25 -20.22
C ARG A 225 0.01 6.80 -18.82
N PHE A 226 0.71 7.27 -17.79
CA PHE A 226 0.33 6.98 -16.41
C PHE A 226 -1.08 7.51 -16.09
N LEU A 227 -1.41 8.73 -16.49
CA LEU A 227 -2.73 9.32 -16.23
C LEU A 227 -3.85 8.70 -17.07
N GLU A 228 -3.55 8.18 -18.26
CA GLU A 228 -4.49 7.38 -19.06
C GLU A 228 -4.75 6.00 -18.45
N ASP A 229 -3.69 5.34 -17.96
CA ASP A 229 -3.74 3.99 -17.37
C ASP A 229 -4.23 3.99 -15.91
N ALA A 230 -4.05 5.10 -15.18
CA ALA A 230 -4.38 5.23 -13.75
C ALA A 230 -5.89 5.26 -13.54
N THR A 231 -6.49 4.07 -13.59
CA THR A 231 -7.79 3.87 -12.97
C THR A 231 -7.55 4.04 -11.47
N LEU A 232 -8.18 5.07 -10.86
CA LEU A 232 -8.14 5.31 -9.41
C LEU A 232 -8.64 4.05 -8.69
N THR A 233 -7.71 3.17 -8.29
CA THR A 233 -7.98 2.13 -7.31
C THR A 233 -8.05 2.83 -5.96
N ALA A 234 -9.16 2.66 -5.26
CA ALA A 234 -9.50 3.50 -4.14
C ALA A 234 -8.60 3.14 -2.95
N ALA A 235 -7.62 4.01 -2.70
CA ALA A 235 -6.94 4.07 -1.41
C ALA A 235 -7.59 5.13 -0.53
#